data_AF-A0AAD8PR71-F1
#
_entry.id   AF-A0AAD8PR71-F1
#
_cell.length_a   1.000
_cell.length_b   1.000
_cell.length_c   1.000
_cell.angle_alpha   90.00
_cell.angle_beta   90.00
_cell.angle_gamma   90.00
#
_symmetry.space_group_name_H-M   'P 1'
#
loop_
_entity.id
_entity.type
_entity.pdbx_description
1 polymer ?
#
loop_
_entity_poly.entity_id
_entity_poly.type
_entity_poly.pdbx_seq_one_letter_code
_entity_poly.pdbx_strand_id
1 'polypeptide(L)'
;MIKQPETRPISQEQLIAEVKGIYVGLVLVESKRIEVDNAQSSASESESSPILNNDRWQALVALHHTLLREHHDFFLASQHPSASPALRRLASNCAMPARMWRHGIHSFLELLRHRLP
;
A
#
# COMPACT_ATOMS: atom_id res chain seq x y z
N MET A 1 -0.09 26.64 30.19
CA MET A 1 -0.99 25.53 29.80
C MET A 1 -1.29 25.68 28.31
N ILE A 2 -0.86 24.71 27.49
CA ILE A 2 -1.17 24.68 26.05
C ILE A 2 -2.58 24.10 25.93
N LYS A 3 -3.53 24.86 25.38
CA LYS A 3 -4.90 24.38 25.12
C LYS A 3 -4.83 23.33 24.03
N GLN A 4 -5.32 22.12 24.31
CA GLN A 4 -5.51 21.13 23.24
C GLN A 4 -6.46 21.72 22.20
N PRO A 5 -6.16 21.60 20.89
CA PRO A 5 -7.09 21.99 19.85
C PRO A 5 -8.37 21.16 19.99
N GLU A 6 -9.52 21.81 19.79
CA GLU A 6 -10.83 21.16 19.78
C GLU A 6 -10.87 20.10 18.66
N THR A 7 -10.61 18.84 19.00
CA THR A 7 -10.77 17.71 18.08
C THR A 7 -12.23 17.26 18.16
N ARG A 8 -13.06 17.71 17.22
CA ARG A 8 -14.41 17.15 17.06
C ARG A 8 -14.29 15.65 16.78
N PRO A 9 -15.08 14.78 17.45
CA PRO A 9 -15.05 13.35 17.18
C PRO A 9 -15.49 13.08 15.74
N ILE A 10 -14.76 12.20 15.04
CA ILE A 10 -15.06 11.80 13.66
C ILE A 10 -16.45 11.15 13.59
N SER A 11 -17.28 11.57 12.64
CA SER A 11 -18.58 10.95 12.41
C SER A 11 -18.43 9.59 11.73
N GLN A 12 -19.43 8.72 11.85
CA GLN A 12 -19.42 7.42 11.18
C GLN A 12 -19.36 7.56 9.65
N GLU A 13 -20.04 8.56 9.08
CA GLU A 13 -20.03 8.84 7.64
C GLU A 13 -18.66 9.30 7.16
N GLN A 14 -18.00 10.18 7.92
CA GLN A 14 -16.62 10.61 7.64
C GLN A 14 -15.65 9.43 7.68
N LEU A 15 -15.78 8.56 8.68
CA LEU A 15 -14.94 7.37 8.79
C LEU A 15 -15.16 6.39 7.62
N ILE A 16 -16.41 6.22 7.16
CA ILE A 16 -16.72 5.40 5.96
C ILE A 16 -16.07 6.02 4.72
N ALA A 17 -16.16 7.34 4.55
CA ALA A 17 -15.55 8.04 3.43
C ALA A 17 -14.02 7.87 3.43
N GLU A 18 -13.39 7.98 4.61
CA GLU A 18 -11.94 7.81 4.80
C GLU A 18 -11.50 6.40 4.42
N VAL A 19 -12.15 5.36 4.96
CA VAL A 19 -11.81 3.94 4.64
C VAL A 19 -11.96 3.66 3.15
N LYS A 20 -12.98 4.22 2.49
CA LYS A 20 -13.15 4.10 1.04
C LYS A 20 -12.04 4.82 0.27
N GLY A 21 -11.66 6.02 0.69
CA GLY A 21 -10.56 6.78 0.11
C GLY A 21 -9.25 6.01 0.16
N ILE A 22 -8.90 5.48 1.33
CA ILE A 22 -7.71 4.63 1.53
C ILE A 22 -7.77 3.39 0.63
N TYR A 23 -8.93 2.72 0.54
CA TYR A 23 -9.07 1.54 -0.33
C TYR A 23 -8.80 1.87 -1.81
N VAL A 24 -9.31 3.00 -2.30
CA VAL A 24 -9.08 3.46 -3.68
C VAL A 24 -7.59 3.78 -3.89
N GLY A 25 -6.97 4.50 -2.95
CA GLY A 25 -5.54 4.82 -2.99
C GLY A 25 -4.68 3.55 -3.06
N LEU A 26 -5.00 2.56 -2.23
CA LEU A 26 -4.32 1.28 -2.18
C LEU A 26 -4.42 0.52 -3.52
N VAL A 27 -5.61 0.43 -4.11
CA VAL A 27 -5.81 -0.21 -5.43
C VAL A 27 -5.03 0.51 -6.53
N LEU A 28 -4.96 1.84 -6.48
CA LEU A 28 -4.20 2.64 -7.44
C LEU A 28 -2.69 2.37 -7.33
N VAL A 29 -2.16 2.34 -6.12
CA VAL A 29 -0.73 2.06 -5.85
C VAL A 29 -0.36 0.64 -6.29
N GLU A 30 -1.23 -0.34 -6.05
CA GLU A 30 -1.02 -1.71 -6.54
C GLU A 30 -0.99 -1.79 -8.06
N SER A 31 -1.90 -1.09 -8.74
CA SER A 31 -1.94 -1.05 -10.21
C SER A 31 -0.68 -0.40 -10.78
N LYS A 32 -0.25 0.73 -10.19
CA LYS A 32 0.97 1.44 -10.56
C LYS A 32 2.20 0.54 -10.48
N ARG A 33 2.25 -0.38 -9.51
CA ARG A 33 3.34 -1.33 -9.35
C ARG A 33 3.45 -2.30 -10.53
N ILE A 34 2.32 -2.80 -11.02
CA ILE A 34 2.27 -3.71 -12.17
C ILE A 34 2.79 -3.00 -13.43
N GLU A 35 2.39 -1.74 -13.64
CA GLU A 35 2.90 -0.92 -14.75
C GLU A 35 4.43 -0.75 -14.70
N VAL A 36 4.96 -0.40 -13.52
CA VAL A 36 6.41 -0.23 -13.33
C VAL A 36 7.15 -1.55 -13.55
N ASP A 37 6.63 -2.67 -13.07
CA ASP A 37 7.24 -3.99 -13.25
C ASP A 37 7.27 -4.43 -14.72
N ASN A 38 6.15 -4.23 -15.45
CA ASN A 38 6.05 -4.53 -16.88
C ASN A 38 6.99 -3.66 -17.73
N ALA A 39 7.02 -2.34 -17.48
CA ALA A 39 7.91 -1.41 -18.19
C ALA A 39 9.39 -1.71 -17.91
N GLN A 40 9.71 -2.21 -16.73
CA GLN A 40 11.07 -2.61 -16.38
C GLN A 40 11.48 -3.93 -17.02
N SER A 41 10.53 -4.84 -17.26
CA SER A 41 10.77 -6.13 -17.90
C SER A 41 11.02 -5.98 -19.40
N SER A 42 10.27 -5.11 -20.08
CA SER A 42 10.48 -4.83 -21.51
C SER A 42 11.76 -4.06 -21.80
N ALA A 43 12.23 -3.20 -20.89
CA ALA A 43 13.48 -2.45 -21.06
C ALA A 43 14.75 -3.31 -20.88
N SER A 44 14.64 -4.50 -20.24
CA SER A 44 15.77 -5.40 -19.99
C SER A 44 16.01 -6.45 -21.07
N GLU A 45 15.18 -6.54 -22.11
CA GLU A 45 15.39 -7.50 -23.20
C GLU A 45 16.54 -7.12 -24.15
N SER A 46 17.01 -5.86 -24.12
CA SER A 46 17.99 -5.40 -25.11
C SER A 46 19.46 -5.44 -24.68
N GLU A 47 19.83 -5.33 -23.40
CA GLU A 47 21.26 -5.34 -23.05
C GLU A 47 21.54 -5.97 -21.68
N SER A 48 22.55 -6.83 -21.69
CA SER A 48 23.23 -7.43 -20.55
C SER A 48 23.57 -6.41 -19.46
N SER A 49 22.70 -6.24 -18.46
CA SER A 49 23.05 -5.77 -17.12
C SER A 49 21.91 -6.01 -16.11
N PRO A 50 22.14 -6.82 -15.06
CA PRO A 50 21.14 -7.15 -14.03
C PRO A 50 20.97 -6.04 -12.97
N ILE A 51 21.63 -4.90 -13.14
CA ILE A 51 21.82 -3.91 -12.08
C ILE A 51 20.62 -2.97 -12.04
N LEU A 52 19.86 -3.03 -10.95
CA LEU A 52 18.93 -1.98 -10.55
C LEU A 52 19.70 -0.65 -10.45
N ASN A 53 19.51 0.26 -11.41
CA ASN A 53 20.02 1.63 -11.27
C ASN A 53 19.44 2.25 -9.97
N ASN A 54 20.22 3.07 -9.27
CA ASN A 54 19.90 3.63 -7.97
C ASN A 54 18.54 4.33 -7.95
N ASP A 55 18.24 5.14 -8.98
CA ASP A 55 16.96 5.85 -9.09
C ASP A 55 15.75 4.89 -9.22
N ARG A 56 15.91 3.82 -9.99
CA ARG A 56 14.87 2.78 -10.16
C ARG A 56 14.66 2.02 -8.85
N TRP A 57 15.73 1.72 -8.14
CA TRP A 57 15.69 1.07 -6.83
C TRP A 57 14.98 1.97 -5.80
N GLN A 58 15.35 3.25 -5.71
CA GLN A 58 14.70 4.20 -4.80
C GLN A 58 13.20 4.35 -5.11
N ALA A 59 12.82 4.44 -6.38
CA ALA A 59 11.42 4.51 -6.78
C ALA A 59 10.64 3.25 -6.37
N LEU A 60 11.23 2.06 -6.53
CA LEU A 60 10.61 0.80 -6.11
C LEU A 60 10.45 0.71 -4.58
N VAL A 61 11.47 1.10 -3.82
CA VAL A 61 11.42 1.14 -2.35
C VAL A 61 10.34 2.13 -1.87
N ALA A 62 10.30 3.33 -2.45
CA ALA A 62 9.29 4.34 -2.12
C ALA A 62 7.88 3.82 -2.38
N LEU A 63 7.64 3.17 -3.54
CA LEU A 63 6.36 2.57 -3.88
C LEU A 63 5.96 1.47 -2.89
N HIS A 64 6.89 0.61 -2.51
CA HIS A 64 6.66 -0.46 -1.53
C HIS A 64 6.30 0.11 -0.14
N HIS A 65 7.03 1.13 0.32
CA HIS A 65 6.72 1.82 1.57
C HIS A 65 5.34 2.47 1.56
N THR A 66 4.96 3.14 0.46
CA THR A 66 3.62 3.70 0.30
C THR A 66 2.56 2.63 0.40
N LEU A 67 2.72 1.50 -0.31
CA LEU A 67 1.75 0.40 -0.27
C LEU A 67 1.54 -0.16 1.15
N LEU A 68 2.63 -0.38 1.90
CA LEU A 68 2.53 -0.84 3.29
C LEU A 68 1.85 0.18 4.20
N ARG A 69 2.09 1.48 3.97
CA ARG A 69 1.44 2.56 4.71
C ARG A 69 -0.07 2.59 4.45
N GLU A 70 -0.50 2.52 3.19
CA GLU A 70 -1.92 2.45 2.84
C GLU A 70 -2.61 1.25 3.48
N HIS A 71 -1.97 0.08 3.49
CA HIS A 71 -2.49 -1.09 4.20
C HIS A 71 -2.64 -0.84 5.69
N HIS A 72 -1.61 -0.28 6.33
CA HIS A 72 -1.63 0.06 7.75
C HIS A 72 -2.75 1.05 8.09
N ASP A 73 -2.89 2.11 7.29
CA ASP A 73 -3.90 3.14 7.49
C ASP A 73 -5.31 2.57 7.30
N PHE A 74 -5.50 1.64 6.35
CA PHE A 74 -6.74 0.90 6.19
C PHE A 74 -7.08 0.07 7.44
N PHE A 75 -6.11 -0.64 8.02
CA PHE A 75 -6.33 -1.41 9.25
C PHE A 75 -6.67 -0.50 10.43
N LEU A 76 -5.96 0.61 10.61
CA LEU A 76 -6.26 1.58 11.68
C LEU A 76 -7.66 2.19 11.51
N ALA A 77 -8.01 2.63 10.31
CA ALA A 77 -9.30 3.24 10.05
C ALA A 77 -10.46 2.24 10.20
N SER A 78 -10.31 1.01 9.70
CA SER A 78 -11.34 -0.02 9.84
C SER A 78 -11.55 -0.47 11.29
N GLN A 79 -10.51 -0.41 12.13
CA GLN A 79 -10.56 -0.80 13.56
C GLN A 79 -10.75 0.38 14.52
N HIS A 80 -11.02 1.57 13.99
CA HIS A 80 -11.26 2.76 14.81
C HIS A 80 -12.39 2.54 15.84
N PRO A 81 -12.33 3.13 17.05
CA PRO A 81 -13.38 2.96 18.07
C PRO A 81 -14.80 3.24 17.57
N SER A 82 -14.97 4.29 16.77
CA SER A 82 -16.24 4.67 16.12
C SER A 82 -16.64 3.81 14.91
N ALA A 83 -15.82 2.82 14.53
CA ALA A 83 -16.10 1.94 13.40
C ALA A 83 -17.27 1.01 13.73
N SER A 84 -18.23 0.93 12.80
CA SER A 84 -19.34 -0.03 12.89
C SER A 84 -18.82 -1.48 12.75
N PRO A 85 -19.57 -2.48 13.22
CA PRO A 85 -19.19 -3.89 13.05
C PRO A 85 -18.97 -4.28 11.58
N ALA A 86 -19.72 -3.68 10.65
CA ALA A 86 -19.54 -3.90 9.22
C ALA A 86 -18.19 -3.34 8.72
N LEU A 87 -17.81 -2.15 9.17
CA LEU A 87 -16.55 -1.50 8.80
C LEU A 87 -15.34 -2.29 9.32
N ARG A 88 -15.39 -2.78 10.56
CA ARG A 88 -14.34 -3.64 11.15
C ARG A 88 -14.12 -4.93 10.37
N ARG A 89 -15.18 -5.49 9.79
CA ARG A 89 -15.09 -6.72 8.96
C ARG A 89 -14.52 -6.46 7.57
N LEU A 90 -14.39 -5.22 7.10
CA LEU A 90 -13.87 -4.93 5.76
C LEU A 90 -12.46 -5.46 5.54
N ALA A 91 -11.60 -5.39 6.56
CA ALA A 91 -10.26 -5.95 6.48
C ALA A 91 -10.27 -7.44 6.11
N SER A 92 -11.17 -8.22 6.70
CA SER A 92 -11.35 -9.63 6.36
C SER A 92 -12.07 -9.83 5.03
N ASN A 93 -13.14 -9.07 4.76
CA ASN A 93 -13.95 -9.20 3.54
C ASN A 93 -13.16 -8.85 2.27
N CYS A 94 -12.25 -7.88 2.35
CA CYS A 94 -11.36 -7.50 1.27
C CYS A 94 -10.05 -8.33 1.27
N ALA A 95 -9.95 -9.36 2.13
CA ALA A 95 -8.77 -10.20 2.31
C ALA A 95 -7.46 -9.39 2.50
N MET A 96 -7.55 -8.27 3.22
CA MET A 96 -6.48 -7.28 3.31
C MET A 96 -5.14 -7.85 3.82
N PRO A 97 -5.12 -8.77 4.81
CA PRO A 97 -3.87 -9.41 5.24
C PRO A 97 -3.20 -10.24 4.13
N ALA A 98 -3.99 -11.05 3.42
CA ALA A 98 -3.47 -11.88 2.32
C ALA A 98 -3.01 -11.02 1.13
N ARG A 99 -3.73 -9.93 0.85
CA ARG A 99 -3.38 -8.96 -0.21
C ARG A 99 -2.08 -8.23 0.11
N MET A 100 -1.91 -7.75 1.35
CA MET A 100 -0.66 -7.13 1.83
C MET A 100 0.51 -8.10 1.72
N TRP A 101 0.33 -9.36 2.10
CA TRP A 101 1.36 -10.37 1.95
C TRP A 101 1.75 -10.55 0.48
N ARG A 102 0.78 -10.76 -0.40
CA ARG A 102 1.04 -11.02 -1.83
C ARG A 102 1.67 -9.80 -2.53
N HIS A 103 1.00 -8.66 -2.47
CA HIS A 103 1.33 -7.48 -3.29
C HIS A 103 2.27 -6.50 -2.59
N GLY A 104 2.19 -6.41 -1.27
CA GLY A 104 3.13 -5.64 -0.45
C GLY A 104 4.47 -6.36 -0.41
N ILE A 105 4.51 -7.47 0.31
CA ILE A 105 5.74 -8.11 0.80
C ILE A 105 6.34 -9.07 -0.23
N HIS A 106 5.61 -10.13 -0.57
CA HIS A 106 6.13 -11.26 -1.33
C HIS A 106 6.63 -10.85 -2.71
N SER A 107 5.84 -10.10 -3.49
CA SER A 107 6.28 -9.59 -4.80
C SER A 107 7.55 -8.75 -4.74
N PHE A 108 7.81 -8.05 -3.62
CA PHE A 108 9.03 -7.24 -3.48
C PHE A 108 10.25 -8.10 -3.16
N LEU A 109 10.09 -9.06 -2.26
CA LEU A 109 11.14 -10.04 -1.95
C LEU A 109 11.51 -10.87 -3.19
N GLU A 110 10.52 -11.24 -4.00
CA GLU A 110 10.77 -12.00 -5.22
C GLU A 110 11.56 -11.19 -6.25
N LEU A 111 11.27 -9.89 -6.39
CA LEU A 111 12.05 -8.99 -7.24
C LEU A 111 13.50 -8.89 -6.76
N LEU A 112 13.71 -8.79 -5.44
CA LEU A 112 15.04 -8.75 -4.85
C LEU A 112 15.82 -10.04 -5.09
N ARG A 113 15.18 -11.20 -4.95
CA ARG A 113 15.79 -12.51 -5.16
C ARG A 113 16.39 -12.67 -6.55
N HIS A 114 15.76 -12.11 -7.58
CA HIS A 114 16.23 -12.19 -8.97
C HIS A 114 17.31 -11.18 -9.33
N ARG A 115 17.48 -10.11 -8.53
CA ARG A 115 18.36 -8.97 -8.85
C ARG A 115 19.51 -8.76 -7.87
N LEU A 116 19.54 -9.50 -6.77
CA LEU A 116 20.70 -9.63 -5.90
C LEU A 116 21.58 -10.77 -6.45
N PRO A 117 22.92 -10.56 -6.57
CA PRO A 117 23.86 -11.58 -7.03
C PRO A 117 23.98 -12.77 -6.07
#